data_AF-D8TGR6-F1
#
_entry.id   AF-D8TGR6-F1
#
_cell.length_a   1.000
_cell.length_b   1.000
_cell.length_c   1.000
_cell.angle_alpha   90.00
_cell.angle_beta   90.00
_cell.angle_gamma   90.00
#
_symmetry.space_group_name_H-M   'P 1'
#
loop_
_entity.id
_entity.type
_entity.pdbx_description
1 polymer ?
#
loop_
_entity_poly.entity_id
_entity_poly.type
_entity_poly.pdbx_seq_one_letter_code
_entity_poly.pdbx_strand_id
1 'polypeptide(L)' 'QVTFPFLVVHGEEDTVTDPACSVELHKRARSTDKTLNLYPEMWHGLTVGESDENIERVFADIVAWLNLRS' A
#
# COMPACT_ATOMS: atom_id res chain seq x y z
N GLN A 1 -4.61 -14.84 12.07
CA GLN A 1 -3.29 -14.49 11.48
C GLN A 1 -3.46 -14.43 9.98
N VAL A 2 -2.93 -13.42 9.29
CA VAL A 2 -3.04 -13.26 7.82
C VAL A 2 -1.98 -14.12 7.13
N THR A 3 -2.42 -15.01 6.24
CA THR A 3 -1.57 -15.99 5.53
C THR A 3 -1.71 -15.96 4.00
N PHE A 4 -2.70 -15.24 3.48
CA PHE A 4 -2.90 -15.08 2.04
C PHE A 4 -1.98 -13.98 1.48
N PRO A 5 -1.64 -14.01 0.18
CA PRO A 5 -0.88 -12.95 -0.47
C PRO A 5 -1.57 -11.58 -0.38
N PHE A 6 -0.83 -10.52 -0.09
CA PHE A 6 -1.42 -9.17 -0.05
C PHE A 6 -0.42 -8.06 -0.39
N LEU A 7 -0.97 -6.94 -0.88
CA LEU A 7 -0.30 -5.67 -1.06
C LEU A 7 -0.92 -4.65 -0.10
N VAL A 8 -0.08 -3.88 0.59
CA VAL A 8 -0.47 -2.68 1.33
C VAL A 8 0.11 -1.46 0.63
N VAL A 9 -0.73 -0.48 0.36
CA VAL A 9 -0.37 0.85 -0.12
C VAL A 9 -0.78 1.86 0.95
N HIS A 10 0.11 2.76 1.35
CA HIS A 10 -0.18 3.75 2.40
C HIS A 10 0.63 5.03 2.15
N GLY A 11 0.01 6.22 2.29
CA GLY A 11 0.73 7.49 2.33
C GLY A 11 1.48 7.69 3.65
N GLU A 12 2.71 8.19 3.61
CA GLU A 12 3.50 8.39 4.84
C GLU A 12 2.99 9.54 5.72
N GLU A 13 2.23 10.47 5.14
CA GLU A 13 1.64 11.63 5.84
C GLU A 13 0.14 11.41 6.12
N ASP A 14 -0.34 10.16 6.08
CA ASP A 14 -1.72 9.84 6.44
C ASP A 14 -1.98 10.14 7.93
N THR A 15 -2.85 11.12 8.18
CA THR A 15 -3.29 11.51 9.54
C THR A 15 -4.64 10.92 9.94
N VAL A 16 -5.32 10.23 9.02
CA VAL A 16 -6.59 9.51 9.27
C VAL A 16 -6.29 8.10 9.77
N THR A 17 -5.34 7.41 9.14
CA THR A 17 -4.89 6.08 9.52
C THR A 17 -3.38 6.10 9.72
N ASP A 18 -2.87 5.75 10.91
CA ASP A 18 -1.43 5.77 11.19
C ASP A 18 -0.67 4.74 10.32
N PRO A 19 0.34 5.14 9.52
CA PRO A 19 1.17 4.24 8.72
C PRO A 19 1.85 3.14 9.53
N ALA A 20 2.12 3.36 10.82
CA ALA A 20 2.68 2.35 11.72
C ALA A 20 1.78 1.09 11.81
N CYS A 21 0.47 1.25 11.65
CA CYS A 21 -0.46 0.11 11.59
C CYS A 21 -0.18 -0.79 10.38
N SER A 22 0.08 -0.21 9.22
CA SER A 22 0.43 -0.94 8.00
C SER A 22 1.80 -1.62 8.11
N VAL A 23 2.77 -0.93 8.70
CA VAL A 23 4.10 -1.51 9.00
C VAL A 23 3.96 -2.72 9.93
N GLU A 24 3.15 -2.60 10.98
CA GLU A 24 2.98 -3.69 11.95
C GLU A 24 2.17 -4.86 11.38
N LEU A 25 1.16 -4.60 10.54
CA LEU A 25 0.45 -5.63 9.78
C LEU A 25 1.44 -6.42 8.90
N HIS A 26 2.25 -5.71 8.11
CA HIS A 26 3.25 -6.32 7.24
C HIS A 26 4.24 -7.17 8.05
N LYS A 27 4.73 -6.65 9.18
CA LYS A 27 5.66 -7.36 10.06
C LYS A 27 5.06 -8.62 10.68
N ARG A 28 3.83 -8.54 11.22
CA ARG A 28 3.19 -9.65 11.95
C ARG A 28 2.53 -10.70 11.07
N ALA A 29 2.18 -10.36 9.83
CA ALA A 29 1.53 -11.32 8.92
C ALA A 29 2.46 -12.51 8.64
N ARG A 30 1.87 -13.71 8.55
CA ARG A 30 2.59 -14.95 8.19
C ARG A 30 2.61 -15.21 6.69
N SER A 31 1.97 -14.35 5.88
CA SER A 31 2.06 -14.44 4.43
C SER A 31 3.53 -14.43 3.99
N THR A 32 3.88 -15.38 3.13
CA THR A 32 5.18 -15.44 2.44
C THR A 32 5.24 -14.47 1.26
N ASP A 33 4.07 -14.04 0.77
CA ASP A 33 3.92 -13.11 -0.32
C ASP A 33 3.19 -11.86 0.19
N LYS A 34 3.96 -10.90 0.67
CA LYS A 34 3.44 -9.65 1.22
C LYS A 34 4.33 -8.50 0.79
N THR A 35 3.70 -7.39 0.42
CA THR A 35 4.37 -6.19 -0.04
C THR A 35 3.77 -4.99 0.67
N LEU A 36 4.61 -4.03 1.06
CA LEU A 36 4.22 -2.76 1.64
C LEU A 36 4.90 -1.64 0.85
N ASN A 37 4.09 -0.79 0.22
CA ASN A 37 4.53 0.43 -0.42
C ASN A 37 4.09 1.62 0.45
N LEU A 38 5.07 2.34 0.98
CA LEU A 38 4.86 3.62 1.64
C LEU A 38 5.20 4.72 0.64
N TYR A 39 4.29 5.68 0.49
CA TYR A 39 4.47 6.79 -0.43
C TYR A 39 4.74 8.09 0.33
N PRO A 40 5.96 8.64 0.25
CA PRO A 40 6.30 9.90 0.90
C PRO A 40 5.36 11.02 0.46
N GLU A 41 5.06 11.93 1.39
CA GLU A 41 4.25 13.15 1.19
C GLU A 41 2.77 12.92 0.84
N MET A 42 2.37 11.68 0.55
CA MET A 42 0.98 11.31 0.25
C MET A 42 0.19 11.07 1.53
N TRP A 43 -1.10 11.37 1.48
CA TRP A 43 -2.05 11.30 2.57
C TRP A 43 -2.95 10.06 2.40
N HIS A 44 -4.15 10.09 2.99
CA HIS A 44 -5.07 8.96 3.01
C HIS A 44 -5.62 8.56 1.63
N GLY A 45 -5.83 9.54 0.75
CA GLY A 45 -6.64 9.41 -0.46
C GLY A 45 -5.89 8.87 -1.69
N LEU A 46 -5.09 7.82 -1.57
CA LEU A 46 -4.12 7.40 -2.61
C LEU A 46 -4.70 7.18 -4.03
N THR A 47 -5.99 6.88 -4.17
CA THR A 47 -6.63 6.57 -5.48
C THR A 47 -7.50 7.68 -6.03
N VAL A 48 -7.78 8.74 -5.26
CA VAL A 48 -8.77 9.78 -5.64
C VAL A 48 -8.50 11.18 -5.06
N GLY A 49 -7.65 11.30 -4.05
CA GLY A 49 -7.41 12.54 -3.28
C GLY A 49 -5.98 13.07 -3.36
N GLU A 50 -5.18 12.52 -4.27
CA GLU A 50 -3.78 12.88 -4.53
C GLU A 50 -3.66 13.59 -5.89
N SER A 51 -2.46 14.06 -6.26
CA SER A 51 -2.24 14.57 -7.62
C SER A 51 -2.44 13.45 -8.66
N ASP A 52 -2.80 13.82 -9.89
CA ASP A 52 -3.02 12.84 -10.97
C ASP A 52 -1.81 11.92 -11.18
N GLU A 53 -0.59 12.49 -11.16
CA GLU A 53 0.67 11.72 -11.26
C GLU A 53 0.83 10.70 -10.13
N ASN A 54 0.51 11.11 -8.90
CA ASN A 54 0.57 10.25 -7.73
C ASN A 54 -0.46 9.13 -7.77
N ILE A 55 -1.69 9.44 -8.21
CA ILE A 55 -2.76 8.47 -8.41
C ILE A 55 -2.36 7.45 -9.48
N GLU A 56 -1.84 7.92 -10.62
CA GLU A 56 -1.35 7.06 -11.70
C GLU A 56 -0.23 6.14 -11.22
N ARG A 57 0.72 6.65 -10.43
CA ARG A 57 1.78 5.84 -9.81
C ARG A 57 1.22 4.74 -8.92
N VAL A 58 0.29 5.06 -8.02
CA VAL A 58 -0.33 4.07 -7.12
C VAL A 58 -1.07 2.99 -7.91
N PHE A 59 -1.83 3.36 -8.95
CA PHE A 59 -2.50 2.38 -9.80
C PHE A 59 -1.53 1.50 -10.57
N ALA A 60 -0.44 2.08 -11.11
CA ALA A 60 0.59 1.33 -11.81
C ALA A 60 1.22 0.25 -10.91
N ASP A 61 1.54 0.59 -9.66
CA ASP A 61 2.10 -0.34 -8.67
C ASP A 61 1.11 -1.47 -8.33
N ILE A 62 -0.17 -1.13 -8.12
CA ILE A 62 -1.23 -2.13 -7.86
C ILE A 62 -1.36 -3.10 -9.05
N VAL A 63 -1.44 -2.58 -10.27
CA VAL A 63 -1.59 -3.40 -11.48
C VAL A 63 -0.35 -4.26 -11.71
N ALA A 64 0.85 -3.71 -11.54
CA ALA A 64 2.10 -4.46 -11.64
C ALA A 64 2.14 -5.63 -10.64
N TRP A 65 1.71 -5.40 -9.39
CA TRP A 65 1.64 -6.43 -8.37
C TRP A 65 0.66 -7.55 -8.74
N LEU A 66 -0.51 -7.20 -9.28
CA LEU A 66 -1.51 -8.18 -9.75
C LEU A 66 -0.99 -9.01 -10.94
N ASN A 67 -0.34 -8.36 -11.91
CA ASN A 67 0.18 -9.03 -13.11
C ASN A 67 1.26 -10.08 -12.79
N LEU A 68 2.05 -9.88 -11.74
CA LEU A 68 3.06 -10.85 -11.29
C LEU A 68 2.46 -12.15 -10.71
N ARG A 69 1.16 -12.18 -10.46
CA ARG A 69 0.43 -13.27 -9.80
C ARG A 69 -0.74 -13.81 -10.64
N SER A 70 -0.85 -13.34 -11.88
CA SER A 70 -1.83 -13.79 -12.87
C SER A 70 -1.36 -15.01 -13.62
#